data_AF-A0A672PBF0-F1
#
_entry.id   AF-A0A672PBF0-F1
#
_cell.length_a   1.000
_cell.length_b   1.000
_cell.length_c   1.000
_cell.angle_alpha   90.00
_cell.angle_beta   90.00
_cell.angle_gamma   90.00
#
_symmetry.space_group_name_H-M   'P 1'
#
loop_
_entity.id
_entity.type
_entity.pdbx_description
1 polymer ?
#
loop_
_entity_poly.entity_id
_entity_poly.type
_entity_poly.pdbx_seq_one_letter_code
_entity_poly.pdbx_strand_id
1 'polypeptide(L)'
;TQISFMKMYNGIYLLSGLLLQIDQILVHQKIELLEAIIGFETNNQYEIKNSMGQKIFHAKENTDCCTRNICGPLRSFELQIKDNFDQEVIHLIRPYRCTSCCFPCCLQEMEVQAPPGNTIGYIKQDWHMFKPKFSIYDMSKTKVLSIEGPLCAISCCGDVDFDITGKDGHSVGRISKQWTGFIKETLTDTDHFGINFPMDLDVRMKAVLLGACFLIVRYDTKTFIHPPVLLFPVTFFIWPFIYFILLFLCVVLQDFMFFEQTGDSGQRCSVFG
;
A
#
# COMPACT_ATOMS: atom_id res chain seq x y z
N THR A 1 20.24 -22.00 22.73
CA THR A 1 20.22 -22.77 21.46
C THR A 1 19.09 -23.80 21.43
N GLN A 2 18.99 -24.76 22.35
CA GLN A 2 17.88 -25.75 22.33
C GLN A 2 16.47 -25.18 22.57
N ILE A 3 16.32 -24.22 23.48
CA ILE A 3 15.01 -23.59 23.78
C ILE A 3 14.49 -22.82 22.55
N SER A 4 15.36 -22.11 21.83
CA SER A 4 15.00 -21.41 20.59
C SER A 4 14.57 -22.38 19.49
N PHE A 5 15.25 -23.53 19.38
CA PHE A 5 14.87 -24.59 18.45
C PHE A 5 13.51 -25.21 18.78
N MET A 6 13.23 -25.51 20.04
CA MET A 6 11.92 -26.02 20.46
C MET A 6 10.79 -25.00 20.24
N LYS A 7 11.03 -23.71 20.50
CA LYS A 7 10.05 -22.65 20.21
C LYS A 7 9.75 -22.55 18.72
N MET A 8 10.78 -22.59 17.88
CA MET A 8 10.64 -22.58 16.42
C MET A 8 9.85 -23.80 15.93
N TYR A 9 10.22 -25.00 16.36
CA TYR A 9 9.54 -26.24 15.98
C TYR A 9 8.06 -26.23 16.37
N ASN A 10 7.76 -25.88 17.62
CA ASN A 10 6.38 -25.81 18.11
C ASN A 10 5.57 -24.74 17.36
N GLY A 11 6.17 -23.58 17.04
CA GLY A 11 5.50 -22.53 16.28
C GLY A 11 5.16 -22.96 14.84
N ILE A 12 6.08 -23.64 14.15
CA ILE A 12 5.84 -24.15 12.79
C ILE A 12 4.78 -25.27 12.80
N TYR A 13 4.79 -26.15 13.81
CA TYR A 13 3.74 -27.17 13.96
C TYR A 13 2.37 -26.56 14.23
N LEU A 14 2.31 -25.49 15.05
CA LEU A 14 1.07 -24.79 15.35
C LEU A 14 0.52 -24.08 14.10
N LEU A 15 1.38 -23.42 13.33
CA LEU A 15 1.01 -22.84 12.03
C LEU A 15 0.50 -23.93 11.06
N SER A 16 1.15 -25.09 11.04
CA SER A 16 0.74 -26.23 10.21
C SER A 16 -0.62 -26.77 10.63
N GLY A 17 -0.87 -26.98 11.92
CA GLY A 17 -2.18 -27.42 12.41
C GLY A 17 -3.32 -26.48 12.01
N LEU A 18 -3.06 -25.17 11.94
CA LEU A 18 -4.07 -24.16 11.64
C LEU A 18 -4.31 -23.96 10.13
N LEU A 19 -3.28 -24.08 9.28
CA LEU A 19 -3.38 -23.75 7.86
C LEU A 19 -3.33 -24.95 6.90
N LEU A 20 -3.04 -26.16 7.38
CA LEU A 20 -2.83 -27.33 6.51
C LEU A 20 -4.11 -27.76 5.79
N GLN A 21 -5.27 -27.69 6.44
CA GLN A 21 -6.57 -28.04 5.85
C GLN A 21 -7.39 -26.83 5.40
N ILE A 22 -6.72 -25.70 5.16
CA ILE A 22 -7.35 -24.48 4.67
C ILE A 22 -6.96 -24.26 3.21
N ASP A 23 -7.94 -23.94 2.38
CA ASP A 23 -7.84 -23.56 0.98
C ASP A 23 -8.28 -22.10 0.74
N GLN A 24 -8.96 -21.50 1.72
CA GLN A 24 -9.39 -20.12 1.68
C GLN A 24 -9.26 -19.41 3.04
N ILE A 25 -8.70 -18.20 3.00
CA ILE A 25 -8.63 -17.28 4.12
C ILE A 25 -9.44 -16.02 3.80
N LEU A 26 -10.24 -15.57 4.76
CA LEU A 26 -11.00 -14.32 4.67
C LEU A 26 -10.47 -13.34 5.71
N VAL A 27 -10.13 -12.12 5.29
CA VAL A 27 -9.63 -11.04 6.15
C VAL A 27 -10.69 -9.95 6.20
N HIS A 28 -11.18 -9.67 7.40
CA HIS A 28 -12.23 -8.68 7.66
C HIS A 28 -11.67 -7.56 8.54
N GLN A 29 -11.75 -6.32 8.08
CA GLN A 29 -11.40 -5.17 8.90
C GLN A 29 -12.47 -4.90 9.97
N LYS A 30 -12.04 -4.61 11.20
CA LYS A 30 -12.91 -4.09 12.25
C LYS A 30 -12.82 -2.57 12.25
N ILE A 31 -13.95 -1.90 12.04
CA ILE A 31 -14.07 -0.46 12.29
C ILE A 31 -14.31 -0.27 13.79
N GLU A 32 -13.48 0.52 14.45
CA GLU A 32 -13.78 0.96 15.80
C GLU A 32 -14.78 2.12 15.72
N LEU A 33 -15.95 1.95 16.35
CA LEU A 33 -17.03 2.95 16.35
C LEU A 33 -16.55 4.32 16.86
N LEU A 34 -15.52 4.35 17.72
CA LEU A 34 -14.88 5.57 18.20
C LEU A 34 -14.11 6.32 17.10
N GLU A 35 -13.45 5.64 16.16
CA GLU A 35 -12.77 6.34 15.05
C GLU A 35 -13.80 7.08 14.17
N ALA A 36 -14.93 6.43 13.89
CA ALA A 36 -16.02 6.97 13.08
C ALA A 36 -16.74 8.16 13.76
N ILE A 37 -16.76 8.20 15.10
CA ILE A 37 -17.46 9.25 15.87
C ILE A 37 -16.54 10.40 16.25
N ILE A 38 -15.26 10.15 16.55
CA ILE A 38 -14.34 11.14 17.15
C ILE A 38 -13.19 11.54 16.20
N GLY A 39 -13.06 10.91 15.02
CA GLY A 39 -12.03 11.24 14.03
C GLY A 39 -10.59 10.95 14.46
N PHE A 40 -10.40 10.17 15.52
CA PHE A 40 -9.08 9.77 16.01
C PHE A 40 -8.72 8.39 15.48
N GLU A 41 -7.82 8.31 14.48
CA GLU A 41 -7.26 7.07 13.92
C GLU A 41 -6.65 6.22 15.06
N THR A 42 -7.27 5.09 15.37
CA THR A 42 -6.74 4.05 16.26
C THR A 42 -6.00 3.00 15.41
N ASN A 43 -5.41 2.01 16.08
CA ASN A 43 -4.65 0.98 15.37
C ASN A 43 -5.59 0.02 14.67
N ASN A 44 -5.38 -0.21 13.37
CA ASN A 44 -6.21 -1.12 12.59
C ASN A 44 -6.23 -2.54 13.20
N GLN A 45 -7.43 -3.10 13.29
CA GLN A 45 -7.68 -4.47 13.75
C GLN A 45 -8.38 -5.27 12.68
N TYR A 46 -8.03 -6.55 12.56
CA TYR A 46 -8.59 -7.45 11.55
C TYR A 46 -8.96 -8.80 12.16
N GLU A 47 -10.07 -9.37 11.71
CA GLU A 47 -10.41 -10.76 11.94
C GLU A 47 -10.04 -11.60 10.73
N ILE A 48 -9.40 -12.74 10.98
CA ILE A 48 -9.01 -13.68 9.93
C ILE A 48 -9.82 -14.96 10.14
N LYS A 49 -10.56 -15.36 9.10
CA LYS A 49 -11.52 -16.46 9.11
C LYS A 49 -11.17 -17.49 8.04
N ASN A 50 -11.62 -18.72 8.22
CA ASN A 50 -11.60 -19.75 7.17
C ASN A 50 -12.83 -19.64 6.25
N SER A 51 -12.93 -20.51 5.25
CA SER A 51 -14.09 -20.63 4.35
C SER A 51 -15.42 -20.89 5.06
N MET A 52 -15.41 -21.50 6.24
CA MET A 52 -16.60 -21.72 7.07
C MET A 52 -17.00 -20.50 7.92
N GLY A 53 -16.26 -19.39 7.82
CA GLY A 53 -16.50 -18.17 8.61
C GLY A 53 -16.02 -18.28 10.06
N GLN A 54 -15.34 -19.36 10.44
CA GLN A 54 -14.79 -19.54 11.78
C GLN A 54 -13.53 -18.68 11.94
N LYS A 55 -13.42 -17.95 13.05
CA LYS A 55 -12.24 -17.14 13.37
C LYS A 55 -11.06 -18.04 13.68
N ILE A 56 -10.01 -17.93 12.87
CA ILE A 56 -8.75 -18.69 13.03
C ILE A 56 -7.65 -17.83 13.66
N PHE A 57 -7.61 -16.53 13.30
CA PHE A 57 -6.66 -15.58 13.85
C PHE A 57 -7.31 -14.21 14.02
N HIS A 58 -6.63 -13.33 14.74
CA HIS A 58 -6.88 -11.90 14.73
C HIS A 58 -5.56 -11.16 14.53
N ALA A 59 -5.60 -10.06 13.80
CA ALA A 59 -4.42 -9.23 13.54
C ALA A 59 -4.60 -7.84 14.14
N LYS A 60 -3.53 -7.30 14.72
CA LYS A 60 -3.51 -5.96 15.28
C LYS A 60 -2.27 -5.21 14.80
N GLU A 61 -2.49 -4.01 14.29
CA GLU A 61 -1.42 -3.09 13.94
C GLU A 61 -0.78 -2.52 15.22
N ASN A 62 0.55 -2.46 15.24
CA ASN A 62 1.27 -1.75 16.28
C ASN A 62 1.92 -0.50 15.67
N THR A 63 1.26 0.65 15.82
CA THR A 63 1.78 1.93 15.35
C THR A 63 1.84 2.97 16.46
N ASP A 64 3.04 3.49 16.73
CA ASP A 64 3.25 4.59 17.67
C ASP A 64 2.62 5.90 17.16
N CYS A 65 1.84 6.54 18.04
CA CYS A 65 1.03 7.74 17.82
C CYS A 65 1.82 8.96 17.29
N CYS A 66 3.14 9.05 17.54
CA CYS A 66 3.94 10.26 17.28
C CYS A 66 4.49 10.42 15.85
N THR A 67 3.99 9.65 14.88
CA THR A 67 4.56 9.65 13.52
C THR A 67 3.51 9.78 12.41
N ARG A 68 2.26 10.04 12.80
CA ARG A 68 1.10 10.13 11.91
C ARG A 68 1.12 11.36 10.98
N ASN A 69 1.78 12.44 11.40
CA ASN A 69 1.74 13.73 10.70
C ASN A 69 2.94 14.01 9.76
N ILE A 70 4.00 13.19 9.76
CA ILE A 70 5.27 13.56 9.08
C ILE A 70 5.58 12.66 7.86
N CYS A 71 5.18 11.39 7.85
CA CYS A 71 5.63 10.42 6.82
C CYS A 71 4.52 9.83 5.93
N GLY A 72 3.25 10.12 6.21
CA GLY A 72 2.10 9.70 5.41
C GLY A 72 2.10 8.21 5.00
N PRO A 73 1.56 7.88 3.80
CA PRO A 73 1.92 6.76 2.95
C PRO A 73 2.51 5.47 3.51
N LEU A 74 3.80 5.61 3.73
CA LEU A 74 4.81 4.59 3.48
C LEU A 74 5.54 4.22 4.77
N ARG A 75 4.95 4.55 5.92
CA ARG A 75 5.47 4.29 7.27
C ARG A 75 5.80 2.82 7.51
N SER A 76 6.88 2.53 8.22
CA SER A 76 7.10 1.19 8.75
C SER A 76 5.88 0.76 9.57
N PHE A 77 5.44 -0.47 9.41
CA PHE A 77 4.43 -1.00 10.31
C PHE A 77 4.74 -2.44 10.64
N GLU A 78 4.39 -2.78 11.87
CA GLU A 78 4.41 -4.14 12.36
C GLU A 78 2.96 -4.57 12.56
N LEU A 79 2.65 -5.78 12.08
CA LEU A 79 1.35 -6.39 12.28
C LEU A 79 1.56 -7.71 13.02
N GLN A 80 0.92 -7.81 14.18
CA GLN A 80 0.94 -9.03 14.98
C GLN A 80 -0.30 -9.83 14.64
N ILE A 81 -0.12 -11.07 14.19
CA ILE A 81 -1.21 -12.02 13.94
C ILE A 81 -1.16 -13.06 15.05
N LYS A 82 -2.25 -13.09 15.81
CA LYS A 82 -2.41 -13.92 16.99
C LYS A 82 -3.52 -14.94 16.81
N ASP A 83 -3.37 -16.08 17.47
CA ASP A 83 -4.40 -17.12 17.50
C ASP A 83 -5.56 -16.77 18.44
N ASN A 84 -6.44 -17.74 18.67
CA ASN A 84 -7.59 -17.62 19.58
C ASN A 84 -7.20 -17.59 21.07
N PHE A 85 -5.96 -17.92 21.41
CA PHE A 85 -5.42 -17.89 22.77
C PHE A 85 -4.56 -16.63 23.03
N ASP A 86 -4.61 -15.65 22.12
CA ASP A 86 -3.80 -14.41 22.16
C ASP A 86 -2.29 -14.66 22.06
N GLN A 87 -1.88 -15.84 21.56
CA GLN A 87 -0.49 -16.14 21.27
C GLN A 87 -0.14 -15.64 19.87
N GLU A 88 0.96 -14.90 19.76
CA GLU A 88 1.47 -14.44 18.46
C GLU A 88 2.07 -15.61 17.66
N VAL A 89 1.51 -15.82 16.46
CA VAL A 89 1.88 -16.94 15.57
C VAL A 89 2.64 -16.44 14.35
N ILE A 90 2.21 -15.31 13.78
CA ILE A 90 2.86 -14.68 12.63
C ILE A 90 3.12 -13.21 12.97
N HIS A 91 4.32 -12.74 12.65
CA HIS A 91 4.70 -11.36 12.79
C HIS A 91 5.13 -10.80 11.43
N LEU A 92 4.46 -9.73 10.99
CA LEU A 92 4.77 -9.07 9.71
C LEU A 92 5.55 -7.80 9.98
N ILE A 93 6.70 -7.66 9.31
CA ILE A 93 7.57 -6.50 9.45
C ILE A 93 7.71 -5.82 8.08
N ARG A 94 7.25 -4.57 7.99
CA ARG A 94 7.53 -3.71 6.85
C ARG A 94 8.52 -2.62 7.27
N PRO A 95 9.80 -2.68 6.86
CA PRO A 95 10.80 -1.68 7.24
C PRO A 95 10.50 -0.30 6.62
N TYR A 96 11.09 0.74 7.22
CA TYR A 96 11.01 2.11 6.68
C TYR A 96 11.58 2.18 5.26
N ARG A 97 10.87 2.86 4.36
CA ARG A 97 11.37 3.24 3.03
C ARG A 97 11.16 4.75 2.82
N CYS A 98 12.10 5.41 2.12
CA CYS A 98 12.14 6.86 1.99
C CYS A 98 10.91 7.45 1.27
N THR A 99 10.45 8.61 1.72
CA THR A 99 9.39 9.42 1.10
C THR A 99 9.90 10.37 0.01
N SER A 100 11.20 10.67 -0.01
CA SER A 100 11.77 11.82 -0.76
C SER A 100 12.44 11.47 -2.09
N CYS A 101 12.30 10.24 -2.60
CA CYS A 101 13.11 9.81 -3.73
C CYS A 101 12.28 9.64 -5.01
N CYS A 102 12.58 10.48 -6.01
CA CYS A 102 12.05 10.38 -7.36
C CYS A 102 12.35 8.97 -7.93
N PHE A 103 11.34 8.26 -8.44
CA PHE A 103 11.36 6.95 -9.13
C PHE A 103 12.75 6.31 -9.40
N PRO A 104 13.05 5.04 -9.02
CA PRO A 104 12.20 3.93 -8.52
C PRO A 104 12.49 3.49 -7.06
N CYS A 105 12.76 4.42 -6.14
CA CYS A 105 13.31 4.13 -4.80
C CYS A 105 12.28 3.74 -3.70
N CYS A 106 10.99 3.63 -4.02
CA CYS A 106 9.90 3.46 -3.04
C CYS A 106 9.25 2.05 -3.04
N LEU A 107 9.86 1.06 -3.70
CA LEU A 107 9.32 -0.30 -3.74
C LEU A 107 9.21 -0.89 -2.33
N GLN A 108 8.05 -1.45 -2.03
CA GLN A 108 7.76 -2.00 -0.71
C GLN A 108 8.35 -3.40 -0.56
N GLU A 109 8.79 -3.71 0.65
CA GLU A 109 9.23 -5.04 1.03
C GLU A 109 8.63 -5.37 2.40
N MET A 110 8.26 -6.62 2.60
CA MET A 110 7.76 -7.11 3.88
C MET A 110 8.42 -8.44 4.20
N GLU A 111 8.86 -8.57 5.45
CA GLU A 111 9.34 -9.81 6.03
C GLU A 111 8.19 -10.49 6.79
N VAL A 112 8.09 -11.81 6.63
CA VAL A 112 7.09 -12.63 7.31
C VAL A 112 7.82 -13.60 8.25
N GLN A 113 7.50 -13.52 9.53
CA GLN A 113 8.09 -14.38 10.56
C GLN A 113 7.04 -15.30 11.17
N ALA A 114 7.36 -16.58 11.34
CA ALA A 114 6.53 -17.55 12.03
C ALA A 114 7.39 -18.69 12.63
N PRO A 115 7.36 -18.92 13.97
CA PRO A 115 6.90 -17.96 14.99
C PRO A 115 7.70 -16.64 14.94
N PRO A 116 7.31 -15.60 15.70
CA PRO A 116 8.06 -14.34 15.75
C PRO A 116 9.56 -14.56 16.02
N GLY A 117 10.41 -13.87 15.24
CA GLY A 117 11.86 -14.04 15.23
C GLY A 117 12.39 -15.14 14.29
N ASN A 118 11.53 -15.91 13.63
CA ASN A 118 11.92 -16.90 12.62
C ASN A 118 11.35 -16.55 11.24
N THR A 119 12.17 -16.01 10.36
CA THR A 119 11.74 -15.60 9.02
C THR A 119 11.40 -16.80 8.15
N ILE A 120 10.18 -16.82 7.60
CA ILE A 120 9.70 -17.89 6.71
C ILE A 120 9.64 -17.47 5.23
N GLY A 121 9.63 -16.17 4.95
CA GLY A 121 9.64 -15.64 3.59
C GLY A 121 9.59 -14.13 3.53
N TYR A 122 9.65 -13.61 2.31
CA TYR A 122 9.64 -12.19 2.01
C TYR A 122 8.67 -11.88 0.87
N ILE A 123 8.10 -10.69 0.90
CA ILE A 123 7.27 -10.14 -0.17
C ILE A 123 7.96 -8.88 -0.67
N LYS A 124 8.17 -8.77 -1.98
CA LYS A 124 8.71 -7.55 -2.60
C LYS A 124 7.78 -7.05 -3.66
N GLN A 125 7.55 -5.76 -3.69
CA GLN A 125 6.89 -5.10 -4.80
C GLN A 125 7.89 -4.96 -5.95
N ASP A 126 7.47 -5.37 -7.14
CA ASP A 126 8.23 -5.19 -8.36
C ASP A 126 7.73 -3.94 -9.07
N TRP A 127 8.67 -3.18 -9.65
CA TRP A 127 8.29 -2.02 -10.44
C TRP A 127 7.64 -2.46 -11.74
N HIS A 128 6.49 -1.86 -12.05
CA HIS A 128 5.82 -2.04 -13.32
C HIS A 128 4.99 -0.80 -13.65
N MET A 129 4.93 -0.44 -14.93
CA MET A 129 4.34 0.83 -15.38
C MET A 129 2.81 0.89 -15.22
N PHE A 130 2.11 -0.23 -15.41
CA PHE A 130 0.64 -0.25 -15.56
C PHE A 130 -0.14 -1.17 -14.62
N LYS A 131 0.54 -2.01 -13.83
CA LYS A 131 -0.11 -2.99 -12.95
C LYS A 131 0.72 -3.20 -11.69
N PRO A 132 0.09 -3.39 -10.53
CA PRO A 132 0.81 -3.76 -9.32
C PRO A 132 1.36 -5.18 -9.47
N LYS A 133 2.65 -5.36 -9.17
CA LYS A 133 3.31 -6.67 -9.18
C LYS A 133 4.03 -6.90 -7.87
N PHE A 134 3.94 -8.13 -7.37
CA PHE A 134 4.67 -8.56 -6.20
C PHE A 134 5.34 -9.91 -6.46
N SER A 135 6.56 -10.05 -5.96
CA SER A 135 7.30 -11.32 -5.94
C SER A 135 7.33 -11.86 -4.52
N ILE A 136 6.98 -13.13 -4.38
CA ILE A 136 7.02 -13.87 -3.12
C ILE A 136 8.28 -14.72 -3.09
N TYR A 137 9.03 -14.60 -2.00
CA TYR A 137 10.29 -15.30 -1.79
C TYR A 137 10.19 -16.20 -0.57
N ASP A 138 10.82 -17.36 -0.65
CA ASP A 138 10.99 -18.24 0.51
C ASP A 138 12.12 -17.74 1.44
N MET A 139 12.38 -18.49 2.51
CA MET A 139 13.48 -18.27 3.45
C MET A 139 14.88 -18.26 2.80
N SER A 140 15.07 -18.94 1.66
CA SER A 140 16.33 -18.94 0.91
C SER A 140 16.47 -17.72 -0.01
N LYS A 141 15.48 -16.81 0.01
CA LYS A 141 15.35 -15.68 -0.92
C LYS A 141 15.25 -16.13 -2.38
N THR A 142 14.70 -17.33 -2.60
CA THR A 142 14.34 -17.80 -3.93
C THR A 142 12.91 -17.38 -4.21
N LYS A 143 12.67 -16.71 -5.34
CA LYS A 143 11.32 -16.34 -5.77
C LYS A 143 10.50 -17.61 -6.02
N VAL A 144 9.38 -17.79 -5.34
CA VAL A 144 8.50 -18.97 -5.43
C VAL A 144 7.17 -18.70 -6.12
N LEU A 145 6.59 -17.52 -5.90
CA LEU A 145 5.31 -17.12 -6.50
C LEU A 145 5.42 -15.67 -7.01
N SER A 146 4.54 -15.32 -7.95
CA SER A 146 4.31 -13.94 -8.36
C SER A 146 2.84 -13.58 -8.19
N ILE A 147 2.56 -12.36 -7.78
CA ILE A 147 1.21 -11.81 -7.68
C ILE A 147 1.11 -10.66 -8.68
N GLU A 148 0.11 -10.71 -9.55
CA GLU A 148 -0.18 -9.63 -10.49
C GLU A 148 -1.62 -9.14 -10.31
N GLY A 149 -1.78 -7.84 -10.11
CA GLY A 149 -3.11 -7.22 -10.07
C GLY A 149 -3.55 -6.67 -11.43
N PRO A 150 -4.74 -6.04 -11.49
CA PRO A 150 -5.32 -5.59 -12.75
C PRO A 150 -4.58 -4.39 -13.34
N LEU A 151 -4.76 -4.20 -14.65
CA LEU A 151 -4.22 -3.07 -15.41
C LEU A 151 -5.02 -1.80 -15.07
N CYS A 152 -4.37 -0.84 -14.40
CA CYS A 152 -4.95 0.42 -13.91
C CYS A 152 -6.21 0.19 -13.03
N ALA A 153 -6.24 0.76 -11.83
CA ALA A 153 -7.36 0.63 -10.89
C ALA A 153 -8.65 1.37 -11.33
N ILE A 154 -9.05 1.23 -12.60
CA ILE A 154 -10.33 1.71 -13.15
C ILE A 154 -11.36 0.60 -12.96
N SER A 155 -11.58 0.19 -11.71
CA SER A 155 -12.75 -0.61 -11.36
C SER A 155 -13.72 0.33 -10.65
N CYS A 156 -14.44 1.14 -11.43
CA CYS A 156 -15.39 2.10 -10.85
C CYS A 156 -16.51 1.44 -10.03
N CYS A 157 -16.77 0.13 -10.18
CA CYS A 157 -17.83 -0.58 -9.45
C CYS A 157 -17.65 -2.13 -9.46
N GLY A 158 -16.55 -2.70 -8.93
CA GLY A 158 -16.40 -4.16 -8.94
C GLY A 158 -15.24 -4.72 -8.12
N ASP A 159 -15.26 -6.04 -7.92
CA ASP A 159 -14.22 -6.78 -7.20
C ASP A 159 -12.85 -6.63 -7.88
N VAL A 160 -11.80 -6.53 -7.06
CA VAL A 160 -10.42 -6.36 -7.53
C VAL A 160 -9.65 -7.64 -7.28
N ASP A 161 -9.23 -8.28 -8.37
CA ASP A 161 -8.55 -9.57 -8.35
C ASP A 161 -7.04 -9.45 -8.58
N PHE A 162 -6.27 -10.11 -7.74
CA PHE A 162 -4.82 -10.28 -7.85
C PHE A 162 -4.49 -11.75 -8.03
N ASP A 163 -4.03 -12.12 -9.22
CA ASP A 163 -3.75 -13.51 -9.58
C ASP A 163 -2.38 -13.95 -9.03
N ILE A 164 -2.34 -15.14 -8.43
CA ILE A 164 -1.12 -15.76 -7.88
C ILE A 164 -0.64 -16.81 -8.88
N THR A 165 0.61 -16.70 -9.31
CA THR A 165 1.24 -17.59 -10.30
C THR A 165 2.49 -18.26 -9.76
N GLY A 166 2.69 -19.52 -10.13
CA GLY A 166 3.89 -20.30 -9.86
C GLY A 166 5.09 -19.90 -10.73
N LYS A 167 6.25 -20.51 -10.47
CA LYS A 167 7.47 -20.32 -11.29
C LYS A 167 7.29 -20.75 -12.75
N ASP A 168 6.47 -21.76 -12.96
CA ASP A 168 6.08 -22.34 -14.24
C ASP A 168 5.01 -21.53 -14.98
N GLY A 169 4.49 -20.46 -14.36
CA GLY A 169 3.42 -19.64 -14.90
C GLY A 169 2.02 -20.23 -14.72
N HIS A 170 1.88 -21.35 -14.00
CA HIS A 170 0.56 -21.91 -13.68
C HIS A 170 -0.13 -21.07 -12.60
N SER A 171 -1.46 -20.95 -12.70
CA SER A 171 -2.24 -20.27 -11.67
C SER A 171 -2.27 -21.12 -10.39
N VAL A 172 -1.80 -20.54 -9.30
CA VAL A 172 -1.79 -21.13 -7.96
C VAL A 172 -2.98 -20.65 -7.14
N GLY A 173 -3.54 -19.49 -7.44
CA GLY A 173 -4.61 -18.94 -6.61
C GLY A 173 -4.88 -17.48 -6.90
N ARG A 174 -5.59 -16.84 -5.98
CA ARG A 174 -6.02 -15.45 -6.13
C ARG A 174 -6.19 -14.77 -4.78
N ILE A 175 -5.90 -13.47 -4.73
CA ILE A 175 -6.32 -12.56 -3.67
C ILE A 175 -7.38 -11.63 -4.26
N SER A 176 -8.56 -11.55 -3.66
CA SER A 176 -9.67 -10.74 -4.15
C SER A 176 -10.13 -9.76 -3.08
N LYS A 177 -10.27 -8.49 -3.46
CA LYS A 177 -11.02 -7.50 -2.68
C LYS A 177 -12.47 -7.53 -3.14
N GLN A 178 -13.39 -7.78 -2.21
CA GLN A 178 -14.82 -7.76 -2.50
C GLN A 178 -15.38 -6.34 -2.39
N TRP A 179 -16.08 -5.90 -3.43
CA TRP A 179 -16.78 -4.62 -3.43
C TRP A 179 -18.12 -4.76 -2.68
N THR A 180 -18.33 -3.94 -1.65
CA THR A 180 -19.51 -4.03 -0.78
C THR A 180 -20.67 -3.12 -1.21
N GLY A 181 -20.52 -2.38 -2.31
CA GLY A 181 -21.56 -1.54 -2.94
C GLY A 181 -21.65 -0.10 -2.41
N PHE A 182 -22.28 0.79 -3.19
CA PHE A 182 -22.39 2.24 -2.91
C PHE A 182 -23.08 2.64 -1.58
N ILE A 183 -23.91 1.78 -0.98
CA ILE A 183 -24.71 2.13 0.21
C ILE A 183 -23.98 1.79 1.52
N LYS A 184 -22.97 0.91 1.49
CA LYS A 184 -22.19 0.53 2.68
C LYS A 184 -20.93 1.37 2.91
N GLU A 185 -20.33 1.94 1.87
CA GLU A 185 -19.15 2.80 1.99
C GLU A 185 -19.41 4.06 2.83
N THR A 186 -20.65 4.56 2.89
CA THR A 186 -20.98 5.77 3.66
C THR A 186 -21.26 5.52 5.14
N LEU A 187 -21.43 4.27 5.57
CA LEU A 187 -21.83 3.92 6.96
C LEU A 187 -21.01 2.82 7.62
N THR A 188 -20.42 1.90 6.85
CA THR A 188 -19.56 0.81 7.33
C THR A 188 -18.49 0.50 6.28
N ASP A 189 -17.40 1.26 6.28
CA ASP A 189 -16.24 1.09 5.40
C ASP A 189 -15.38 -0.12 5.82
N THR A 190 -15.97 -1.32 5.82
CA THR A 190 -15.26 -2.57 6.15
C THR A 190 -14.79 -3.21 4.87
N ASP A 191 -13.48 -3.15 4.61
CA ASP A 191 -12.88 -3.90 3.53
C ASP A 191 -12.88 -5.41 3.83
N HIS A 192 -13.33 -6.21 2.85
CA HIS A 192 -13.30 -7.67 2.90
C HIS A 192 -12.35 -8.21 1.82
N PHE A 193 -11.34 -8.96 2.26
CA PHE A 193 -10.39 -9.61 1.37
C PHE A 193 -10.49 -11.12 1.49
N GLY A 194 -10.43 -11.81 0.35
CA GLY A 194 -10.34 -13.26 0.27
C GLY A 194 -9.01 -13.69 -0.35
N ILE A 195 -8.44 -14.77 0.16
CA ILE A 195 -7.26 -15.42 -0.39
C ILE A 195 -7.64 -16.87 -0.68
N ASN A 196 -7.44 -17.31 -1.91
CA ASN A 196 -7.69 -18.67 -2.35
C ASN A 196 -6.40 -19.30 -2.86
N PHE A 197 -6.08 -20.50 -2.40
CA PHE A 197 -4.91 -21.30 -2.82
C PHE A 197 -5.22 -22.79 -2.65
N PRO A 198 -4.49 -23.71 -3.31
CA PRO A 198 -4.76 -25.12 -3.20
C PRO A 198 -4.36 -25.66 -1.82
N MET A 199 -5.01 -26.74 -1.39
CA MET A 199 -4.80 -27.33 -0.07
C MET A 199 -3.36 -27.80 0.15
N ASP A 200 -2.69 -28.28 -0.90
CA ASP A 200 -1.34 -28.81 -0.91
C ASP A 200 -0.23 -27.73 -0.94
N LEU A 201 -0.58 -26.45 -1.02
CA LEU A 201 0.40 -25.36 -0.94
C LEU A 201 1.14 -25.40 0.41
N ASP A 202 2.46 -25.20 0.37
CA ASP A 202 3.29 -25.17 1.59
C ASP A 202 2.72 -24.16 2.61
N VAL A 203 2.55 -24.63 3.85
CA VAL A 203 1.97 -23.86 4.97
C VAL A 203 2.67 -22.52 5.16
N ARG A 204 4.00 -22.46 4.98
CA ARG A 204 4.73 -21.20 5.11
C ARG A 204 4.36 -20.26 3.98
N MET A 205 4.20 -20.76 2.75
CA MET A 205 3.75 -19.90 1.63
C MET A 205 2.32 -19.42 1.82
N LYS A 206 1.42 -20.22 2.42
CA LYS A 206 0.08 -19.73 2.82
C LYS A 206 0.18 -18.54 3.79
N ALA A 207 1.07 -18.63 4.78
CA ALA A 207 1.32 -17.53 5.72
C ALA A 207 1.96 -16.31 5.05
N VAL A 208 2.88 -16.51 4.10
CA VAL A 208 3.48 -15.41 3.33
C VAL A 208 2.46 -14.74 2.41
N LEU A 209 1.55 -15.50 1.79
CA LEU A 209 0.43 -14.95 1.01
C LEU A 209 -0.55 -14.15 1.86
N LEU A 210 -0.80 -14.58 3.11
CA LEU A 210 -1.54 -13.78 4.08
C LEU A 210 -0.84 -12.44 4.36
N GLY A 211 0.48 -12.44 4.52
CA GLY A 211 1.27 -11.21 4.60
C GLY A 211 1.15 -10.32 3.35
N ALA A 212 1.17 -10.94 2.16
CA ALA A 212 1.00 -10.23 0.89
C ALA A 212 -0.38 -9.56 0.79
N CYS A 213 -1.43 -10.21 1.29
CA CYS A 213 -2.77 -9.62 1.38
C CYS A 213 -2.74 -8.33 2.21
N PHE A 214 -2.11 -8.31 3.38
CA PHE A 214 -2.00 -7.09 4.20
C PHE A 214 -1.17 -5.98 3.53
N LEU A 215 -0.15 -6.35 2.74
CA LEU A 215 0.59 -5.38 1.93
C LEU A 215 -0.28 -4.76 0.83
N ILE A 216 -1.17 -5.56 0.21
CA ILE A 216 -2.14 -5.11 -0.81
C ILE A 216 -3.21 -4.22 -0.20
N VAL A 217 -3.81 -4.59 0.94
CA VAL A 217 -4.83 -3.78 1.66
C VAL A 217 -4.33 -2.35 1.89
N ARG A 218 -3.06 -2.22 2.30
CA ARG A 218 -2.42 -0.93 2.57
C ARG A 218 -2.11 -0.12 1.32
N TYR A 219 -1.92 -0.78 0.18
CA TYR A 219 -1.73 -0.12 -1.11
C TYR A 219 -3.08 0.39 -1.64
N ASP A 220 -4.11 -0.44 -1.56
CA ASP A 220 -5.43 -0.21 -2.15
C ASP A 220 -6.21 0.96 -1.51
N THR A 221 -6.21 1.04 -0.17
CA THR A 221 -6.84 2.11 0.63
C THR A 221 -6.39 3.52 0.25
N LYS A 222 -5.25 3.68 -0.45
CA LYS A 222 -4.71 4.98 -0.85
C LYS A 222 -4.87 5.29 -2.33
N THR A 223 -5.15 4.28 -3.15
CA THR A 223 -5.43 4.45 -4.59
C THR A 223 -6.91 4.59 -4.92
N PHE A 224 -7.83 4.19 -4.04
CA PHE A 224 -9.28 4.28 -4.28
C PHE A 224 -9.98 5.45 -3.56
N ILE A 225 -9.56 5.83 -2.34
CA ILE A 225 -10.15 6.99 -1.62
C ILE A 225 -9.74 8.32 -2.25
N HIS A 226 -8.64 8.31 -3.02
CA HIS A 226 -8.34 9.34 -3.99
C HIS A 226 -8.28 8.65 -5.34
N PRO A 227 -9.35 8.69 -6.16
CA PRO A 227 -9.09 8.58 -7.60
C PRO A 227 -7.93 9.54 -7.87
N PRO A 228 -6.92 9.17 -8.68
CA PRO A 228 -6.05 10.18 -9.24
C PRO A 228 -6.97 11.06 -10.08
N VAL A 229 -7.58 12.06 -9.43
CA VAL A 229 -8.21 13.20 -10.05
C VAL A 229 -7.05 13.84 -10.77
N LEU A 230 -6.86 13.44 -12.02
CA LEU A 230 -6.34 14.19 -13.16
C LEU A 230 -5.56 15.48 -12.84
N LEU A 231 -4.61 15.44 -11.90
CA LEU A 231 -3.83 16.62 -11.51
C LEU A 231 -2.36 16.52 -11.92
N PHE A 232 -1.93 15.38 -12.47
CA PHE A 232 -0.65 15.26 -13.15
C PHE A 232 -0.86 14.35 -14.38
N PRO A 233 -1.12 14.93 -15.57
CA PRO A 233 -0.15 15.80 -16.24
C PRO A 233 -0.70 17.12 -16.82
N VAL A 234 -1.85 17.65 -16.37
CA VAL A 234 -2.36 18.92 -16.96
C VAL A 234 -1.61 20.15 -16.43
N THR A 235 -1.11 20.11 -15.19
CA THR A 235 -0.32 21.20 -14.60
C THR A 235 1.08 21.30 -15.23
N PHE A 236 1.67 20.19 -15.67
CA PHE A 236 2.98 20.18 -16.33
C PHE A 236 2.94 20.75 -17.77
N PHE A 237 1.79 20.69 -18.45
CA PHE A 237 1.63 21.24 -19.80
C PHE A 237 1.17 22.70 -19.83
N ILE A 238 0.48 23.21 -18.79
CA ILE A 238 -0.04 24.58 -18.78
C ILE A 238 0.93 25.59 -18.14
N TRP A 239 1.82 25.14 -17.24
CA TRP A 239 2.77 26.05 -16.59
C TRP A 239 3.74 26.77 -17.54
N PRO A 240 4.25 26.15 -18.62
CA PRO A 240 5.04 26.85 -19.63
C PRO A 240 4.21 27.91 -20.38
N PHE A 241 2.94 27.64 -20.66
CA PHE A 241 2.07 28.58 -21.38
C PHE A 241 1.73 29.82 -20.55
N ILE A 242 1.45 29.66 -19.25
CA ILE A 242 1.19 30.80 -18.35
C ILE A 242 2.44 31.65 -18.18
N TYR A 243 3.63 31.02 -18.07
CA TYR A 243 4.90 31.75 -17.99
C TYR A 243 5.18 32.55 -19.27
N PHE A 244 4.95 31.98 -20.45
CA PHE A 244 5.09 32.69 -21.72
C PHE A 244 4.09 33.85 -21.88
N ILE A 245 2.84 33.67 -21.46
CA ILE A 245 1.82 34.73 -21.50
C ILE A 245 2.19 35.88 -20.54
N LEU A 246 2.67 35.58 -19.34
CA LEU A 246 3.12 36.60 -18.38
C LEU A 246 4.37 37.35 -18.87
N LEU A 247 5.32 36.65 -19.50
CA LEU A 247 6.50 37.28 -20.12
C LEU A 247 6.11 38.18 -21.29
N PHE A 248 5.17 37.72 -22.13
CA PHE A 248 4.67 38.52 -23.26
C PHE A 248 3.90 39.75 -22.79
N LEU A 249 3.04 39.62 -21.78
CA LEU A 249 2.36 40.76 -21.14
C LEU A 249 3.35 41.73 -20.50
N CYS A 250 4.42 41.23 -19.88
CA CYS A 250 5.44 42.08 -19.28
C CYS A 250 6.22 42.90 -20.33
N VAL A 251 6.57 42.28 -21.47
CA VAL A 251 7.24 42.98 -22.59
C VAL A 251 6.32 44.03 -23.21
N VAL A 252 5.05 43.68 -23.48
CA VAL A 252 4.06 44.62 -24.04
C VAL A 252 3.79 45.79 -23.10
N LEU A 253 3.76 45.57 -21.77
CA LEU A 253 3.62 46.63 -20.78
C LEU A 253 4.87 47.52 -20.68
N GLN A 254 6.07 46.97 -20.91
CA GLN A 254 7.31 47.74 -20.94
C GLN A 254 7.38 48.66 -22.17
N ASP A 255 6.89 48.20 -23.33
CA ASP A 255 6.79 49.03 -24.53
C ASP A 255 5.74 50.15 -24.38
N PHE A 256 4.62 49.89 -23.67
CA PHE A 256 3.61 50.90 -23.36
C PHE A 256 4.13 51.99 -22.41
N MET A 257 4.91 51.60 -21.39
CA MET A 257 5.51 52.53 -20.42
C MET A 257 6.65 53.38 -21.04
N PHE A 258 7.29 52.89 -22.10
CA PHE A 258 8.31 53.67 -22.82
C PHE A 258 7.70 54.71 -23.77
N PHE A 259 6.51 54.45 -24.31
CA PHE A 259 5.81 55.37 -25.22
C PHE A 259 5.26 56.62 -24.50
N GLU A 260 4.98 56.52 -23.20
CA GLU A 260 4.44 57.64 -22.41
C GLU A 260 5.54 58.65 -21.97
N GLN A 261 6.84 58.30 -22.06
CA GLN A 261 7.93 59.21 -21.70
C GLN A 261 8.45 60.09 -22.85
N THR A 262 8.08 59.82 -24.10
CA THR A 262 8.55 60.60 -25.27
C THR A 262 7.54 61.64 -25.76
N GLY A 263 6.85 62.30 -24.84
CA GLY A 263 5.81 63.27 -25.18
C GLY A 263 5.60 64.36 -24.14
N ASP A 264 6.63 65.09 -23.73
CA ASP A 264 6.62 66.56 -23.82
C ASP A 264 8.00 67.16 -23.51
N SER A 265 8.22 68.29 -24.15
CA SER A 265 9.44 69.05 -24.40
C SER A 265 9.99 69.86 -23.21
N GLY A 266 11.33 70.01 -23.13
CA GLY A 266 11.99 70.96 -22.23
C GLY A 266 13.52 70.86 -22.16
N GLN A 267 14.22 71.50 -23.09
CA GLN A 267 15.68 71.52 -23.29
C GLN A 267 16.52 72.08 -22.11
N ARG A 268 17.72 71.52 -21.87
CA ARG A 268 19.03 72.17 -22.13
C ARG A 268 20.24 71.27 -21.78
N CYS A 269 21.22 71.28 -22.67
CA CYS A 269 22.53 70.64 -22.53
C CYS A 269 23.55 71.49 -21.76
N SER A 270 24.41 70.80 -20.98
CA SER A 270 25.85 71.00 -20.70
C SER A 270 26.30 72.33 -20.04
N VAL A 271 27.29 72.39 -19.15
CA VAL A 271 28.65 71.81 -19.12
C VAL A 271 29.14 71.80 -17.66
N PHE A 272 30.09 70.91 -17.31
CA PHE A 272 30.88 70.94 -16.06
C PHE A 272 31.22 72.37 -15.58
N GLY A 273 30.98 72.65 -14.29
CA GLY A 273 31.32 73.91 -13.61
C GLY A 273 30.24 74.35 -12.64
#